data_AF-A0A9D8QQD1-F1
#
_entry.id   AF-A0A9D8QQD1-F1
#
_cell.length_a   1.000
_cell.length_b   1.000
_cell.length_c   1.000
_cell.angle_alpha   90.00
_cell.angle_beta   90.00
_cell.angle_gamma   90.00
#
_symmetry.space_group_name_H-M   'P 1'
#
loop_
_entity.id
_entity.type
_entity.pdbx_description
1 polymer ?
#
loop_
_entity_poly.entity_id
_entity_poly.type
_entity_poly.pdbx_seq_one_letter_code
_entity_poly.pdbx_strand_id
1 'polypeptide(L)'
;MKQLMKKLILFVFAVTLLTACNPQSKNRTAEEDVEEFYDQQASNSAVGETEVAEAPATQGKDGSFKMYELPAPLTDRPEQILHRQGFTISYNKTTKTPNWVAWHLTKNHTYGRIQRETYAFDEDPSVAAPRATLDDYYNSRYDRGHMCPAGDNKWSEEAMSQTFLLTNICPQYLGLNKNAWNDLEIQCRDWAREYNSVDIVCGPVYR
;
A
#
# COMPACT_ATOMS: atom_id res chain seq x y z
N MET A 1 -44.60 40.23 -1.54
CA MET A 1 -44.20 41.32 -0.62
C MET A 1 -43.17 40.72 0.34
N LYS A 2 -41.88 40.77 -0.01
CA LYS A 2 -40.87 41.71 0.54
C LYS A 2 -40.78 41.70 2.08
N GLN A 3 -39.66 41.15 2.57
CA GLN A 3 -38.83 41.57 3.72
C GLN A 3 -39.51 42.03 5.02
N LEU A 4 -39.24 41.32 6.13
CA LEU A 4 -39.06 41.80 7.52
C LEU A 4 -38.93 40.53 8.39
N MET A 5 -37.97 40.24 9.27
CA MET A 5 -37.02 41.03 10.06
C MET A 5 -35.82 40.12 10.39
N LYS A 6 -34.60 40.58 10.10
CA LYS A 6 -33.38 40.11 10.78
C LYS A 6 -33.05 41.13 11.88
N LYS A 7 -32.57 40.62 13.03
CA LYS A 7 -31.90 41.32 14.15
C LYS A 7 -32.78 42.04 15.18
N LEU A 8 -33.01 41.39 16.32
CA LEU A 8 -32.96 41.90 17.71
C LEU A 8 -33.46 40.71 18.57
N ILE A 9 -32.71 40.08 19.47
CA ILE A 9 -32.35 40.58 20.79
C ILE A 9 -31.23 39.67 21.31
N LEU A 10 -30.10 40.28 21.62
CA LEU A 10 -29.03 39.73 22.44
C LEU A 10 -29.08 40.53 23.74
N PHE A 11 -29.54 39.94 24.85
CA PHE A 11 -28.95 40.12 26.20
C PHE A 11 -29.78 39.40 27.29
N VAL A 12 -29.14 38.39 27.88
CA VAL A 12 -29.01 38.19 29.34
C VAL A 12 -30.29 37.90 30.15
N PHE A 13 -30.43 36.64 30.54
CA PHE A 13 -30.48 36.30 31.96
C PHE A 13 -29.39 35.27 32.25
N ALA A 14 -28.42 35.69 33.04
CA ALA A 14 -27.32 34.89 33.51
C ALA A 14 -27.46 34.68 35.02
N VAL A 15 -27.05 33.47 35.44
CA VAL A 15 -26.54 33.08 36.77
C VAL A 15 -27.61 32.82 37.84
N THR A 16 -27.67 31.60 38.39
CA THR A 16 -26.95 31.19 39.62
C THR A 16 -27.24 29.69 39.88
N LEU A 17 -26.38 28.79 40.38
CA LEU A 17 -25.04 28.83 41.03
C LEU A 17 -24.42 27.40 41.06
N LEU A 18 -23.12 27.31 40.71
CA LEU A 18 -21.97 26.57 41.30
C LEU A 18 -22.16 25.12 41.83
N THR A 19 -21.31 24.13 41.51
CA THR A 19 -19.83 23.99 41.65
C THR A 19 -19.33 22.88 40.69
N ALA A 20 -18.09 22.76 40.20
CA ALA A 20 -16.77 23.15 40.72
C ALA A 20 -15.76 23.35 39.56
N CYS A 21 -14.74 24.18 39.81
CA CYS A 21 -13.54 24.29 38.98
C CYS A 21 -12.80 22.95 38.85
N ASN A 22 -12.33 22.62 37.65
CA ASN A 22 -11.11 21.81 37.51
C ASN A 22 -10.27 22.30 36.31
N PRO A 23 -9.08 22.87 36.54
CA PRO A 23 -8.15 23.23 35.49
C PRO A 23 -7.25 22.03 35.16
N GLN A 24 -7.56 21.30 34.09
CA GLN A 24 -6.61 20.44 33.41
C GLN A 24 -6.81 20.54 31.89
N SER A 25 -6.33 21.63 31.28
CA SER A 25 -5.95 21.56 29.87
C SER A 25 -4.66 20.74 29.80
N LYS A 26 -4.78 19.43 29.61
CA LYS A 26 -3.63 18.62 29.20
C LYS A 26 -3.28 19.04 27.78
N ASN A 27 -2.05 19.52 27.57
CA ASN A 27 -1.49 19.68 26.23
C ASN A 27 -1.45 18.29 25.60
N ARG A 28 -2.36 18.02 24.68
CA ARG A 28 -2.38 16.79 23.89
C ARG A 28 -1.36 16.91 22.77
N THR A 29 -0.67 15.82 22.46
CA THR A 29 0.25 15.78 21.31
C THR A 29 -0.54 15.56 20.02
N ALA A 30 0.00 15.98 18.88
CA ALA A 30 -0.62 15.73 17.58
C ALA A 30 -0.83 14.22 17.30
N GLU A 31 -0.05 13.35 17.94
CA GLU A 31 -0.18 11.89 17.88
C GLU A 31 -1.46 11.42 18.59
N GLU A 32 -1.77 11.97 19.77
CA GLU A 32 -2.98 11.64 20.54
C GLU A 32 -4.27 12.16 19.87
N ASP A 33 -4.19 13.25 19.12
CA ASP A 33 -5.32 13.79 18.34
C ASP A 33 -5.56 12.98 17.05
N VAL A 34 -4.48 12.47 16.45
CA VAL A 34 -4.55 11.56 15.29
C VAL A 34 -5.09 10.19 15.71
N GLU A 35 -4.70 9.68 16.86
CA GLU A 35 -5.21 8.42 17.41
C GLU A 35 -6.70 8.51 17.77
N GLU A 36 -7.15 9.61 18.38
CA GLU A 36 -8.58 9.85 18.62
C GLU A 36 -9.38 10.01 17.31
N PHE A 37 -8.80 10.62 16.27
CA PHE A 37 -9.45 10.71 14.95
C PHE A 37 -9.67 9.31 14.33
N TYR A 38 -8.68 8.42 14.43
CA TYR A 38 -8.82 7.04 13.97
C TYR A 38 -9.79 6.22 14.83
N ASP A 39 -9.82 6.43 16.15
CA ASP A 39 -10.76 5.76 17.05
C ASP A 39 -12.20 6.26 16.88
N GLN A 40 -12.40 7.54 16.60
CA GLN A 40 -13.72 8.10 16.23
C GLN A 40 -14.18 7.58 14.87
N GLN A 41 -13.27 7.36 13.92
CA GLN A 41 -13.60 6.75 12.64
C GLN A 41 -13.91 5.25 12.79
N ALA A 42 -13.20 4.53 13.68
CA ALA A 42 -13.47 3.14 14.00
C ALA A 42 -14.80 2.95 14.76
N SER A 43 -15.11 3.82 15.73
CA SER A 43 -16.34 3.75 16.53
C SER A 43 -17.61 4.22 15.80
N ASN A 44 -17.50 5.15 14.84
CA ASN A 44 -18.61 5.47 13.93
C ASN A 44 -18.98 4.30 12.99
N SER A 45 -18.14 3.27 12.93
CA SER A 45 -18.42 1.99 12.25
C SER A 45 -19.18 0.99 13.14
N ALA A 46 -19.35 1.29 14.44
CA ALA A 46 -19.75 0.34 15.47
C ALA A 46 -21.11 0.67 16.10
N VAL A 47 -22.14 0.99 15.30
CA VAL A 47 -23.55 0.83 15.73
C VAL A 47 -24.39 0.44 14.52
N GLY A 48 -24.78 -0.84 14.47
CA GLY A 48 -25.71 -1.39 13.50
C GLY A 48 -25.23 -2.75 12.99
N GLU A 49 -25.74 -3.83 13.59
CA GLU A 49 -25.74 -5.15 12.96
C GLU A 49 -26.56 -5.07 11.67
N THR A 50 -25.86 -4.67 10.62
CA THR A 50 -26.22 -4.82 9.22
C THR A 50 -24.95 -5.32 8.59
N GLU A 51 -25.01 -6.51 7.99
CA GLU A 51 -23.93 -7.16 7.22
C GLU A 51 -23.00 -6.11 6.60
N VAL A 52 -21.85 -5.92 7.23
CA VAL A 52 -20.76 -5.18 6.63
C VAL A 52 -20.26 -6.10 5.54
N ALA A 53 -20.66 -5.82 4.30
CA ALA A 53 -20.06 -6.45 3.15
C ALA A 53 -18.55 -6.18 3.24
N GLU A 54 -17.79 -7.20 3.64
CA GLU A 54 -16.39 -7.33 3.26
C GLU A 54 -16.33 -6.95 1.78
N ALA A 55 -15.59 -5.90 1.43
CA ALA A 55 -15.24 -5.72 0.03
C ALA A 55 -14.44 -6.98 -0.33
N PRO A 56 -15.02 -7.92 -1.09
CA PRO A 56 -14.37 -9.20 -1.25
C PRO A 56 -13.19 -8.92 -2.17
N ALA A 57 -11.99 -9.35 -1.76
CA ALA A 57 -11.15 -10.01 -2.73
C ALA A 57 -12.06 -11.08 -3.33
N THR A 58 -12.61 -10.84 -4.53
CA THR A 58 -13.59 -11.74 -5.12
C THR A 58 -12.89 -13.05 -5.38
N GLN A 59 -13.01 -13.96 -4.41
CA GLN A 59 -12.65 -15.36 -4.54
C GLN A 59 -13.56 -15.89 -5.64
N GLY A 60 -12.96 -16.42 -6.70
CA GLY A 60 -13.63 -17.33 -7.60
C GLY A 60 -14.25 -18.46 -6.77
N LYS A 61 -15.35 -19.02 -7.25
CA LYS A 61 -16.11 -20.08 -6.56
C LYS A 61 -15.31 -21.38 -6.30
N ASP A 62 -14.03 -21.42 -6.65
CA ASP A 62 -13.06 -22.50 -6.45
C ASP A 62 -11.86 -22.10 -5.56
N GLY A 63 -11.83 -20.89 -4.99
CA GLY A 63 -10.68 -20.35 -4.28
C GLY A 63 -9.60 -19.71 -5.16
N SER A 64 -9.84 -19.56 -6.47
CA SER A 64 -8.95 -18.83 -7.38
C SER A 64 -9.10 -17.31 -7.18
N PHE A 65 -7.96 -16.62 -7.05
CA PHE A 65 -7.91 -15.17 -7.08
C PHE A 65 -8.49 -14.66 -8.41
N LYS A 66 -9.26 -13.55 -8.39
CA LYS A 66 -9.66 -12.85 -9.61
C LYS A 66 -8.39 -12.39 -10.34
N MET A 67 -8.03 -13.15 -11.37
CA MET A 67 -6.82 -12.99 -12.13
C MET A 67 -6.93 -11.72 -12.99
N TYR A 68 -6.02 -10.79 -12.76
CA TYR A 68 -5.79 -9.64 -13.65
C TYR A 68 -5.37 -10.16 -15.03
N GLU A 69 -5.58 -9.38 -16.09
CA GLU A 69 -4.97 -9.68 -17.38
C GLU A 69 -3.45 -9.59 -17.21
N LEU A 70 -2.79 -10.76 -17.17
CA LEU A 70 -1.33 -10.84 -17.11
C LEU A 70 -0.75 -10.65 -18.51
N PRO A 71 0.50 -10.17 -18.62
CA PRO A 71 1.23 -10.22 -19.88
C PRO A 71 1.20 -11.62 -20.50
N ALA A 72 1.10 -11.69 -21.82
CA ALA A 72 1.11 -12.96 -22.53
C ALA A 72 2.42 -13.73 -22.26
N PRO A 73 2.38 -15.08 -22.24
CA PRO A 73 3.57 -15.90 -22.04
C PRO A 73 4.69 -15.54 -23.01
N LEU A 74 5.91 -15.47 -22.48
CA LEU A 74 7.09 -15.10 -23.27
C LEU A 74 7.66 -16.31 -24.00
N THR A 75 8.00 -16.13 -25.28
CA THR A 75 8.57 -17.21 -26.12
C THR A 75 10.03 -16.99 -26.48
N ASP A 76 10.58 -15.80 -26.22
CA ASP A 76 11.90 -15.36 -26.68
C ASP A 76 12.96 -15.36 -25.58
N ARG A 77 12.57 -15.61 -24.32
CA ARG A 77 13.46 -15.60 -23.15
C ARG A 77 12.95 -16.53 -22.04
N PRO A 78 13.80 -16.92 -21.08
CA PRO A 78 13.36 -17.73 -19.95
C PRO A 78 12.30 -17.03 -19.09
N GLU A 79 11.31 -17.81 -18.69
CA GLU A 79 10.20 -17.37 -17.83
C GLU A 79 9.89 -18.45 -16.80
N GLN A 80 9.80 -18.04 -15.53
CA GLN A 80 9.21 -18.81 -14.44
C GLN A 80 8.15 -17.93 -13.79
N ILE A 81 6.88 -18.34 -13.86
CA ILE A 81 5.79 -17.62 -13.20
C ILE A 81 5.82 -17.95 -11.70
N LEU A 82 5.88 -16.90 -10.88
CA LEU A 82 5.87 -16.98 -9.43
C LEU A 82 4.67 -16.20 -8.89
N HIS A 83 3.85 -16.86 -8.07
CA HIS A 83 2.71 -16.22 -7.42
C HIS A 83 3.08 -15.84 -5.98
N ARG A 84 2.84 -14.58 -5.64
CA ARG A 84 2.95 -14.02 -4.29
C ARG A 84 1.55 -13.58 -3.85
N GLN A 85 1.37 -13.34 -2.56
CA GLN A 85 0.08 -12.93 -2.00
C GLN A 85 -0.39 -11.60 -2.61
N GLY A 86 0.52 -10.65 -2.84
CA GLY A 86 0.18 -9.34 -3.39
C GLY A 86 0.37 -9.19 -4.91
N PHE A 87 1.13 -10.07 -5.56
CA PHE A 87 1.60 -9.84 -6.94
C PHE A 87 2.05 -11.13 -7.64
N THR A 88 2.16 -11.08 -8.97
CA THR A 88 2.69 -12.17 -9.81
C THR A 88 3.94 -11.70 -10.54
N ILE A 89 4.94 -12.58 -10.64
CA ILE A 89 6.23 -12.30 -11.25
C ILE A 89 6.42 -13.26 -12.43
N SER A 90 6.83 -12.75 -13.59
CA SER A 90 7.57 -13.56 -14.57
C SER A 90 9.06 -13.39 -14.29
N TYR A 91 9.70 -14.40 -13.74
CA TYR A 91 11.12 -14.34 -13.40
C TYR A 91 12.02 -14.90 -14.50
N ASN A 92 13.14 -14.23 -14.76
CA ASN A 92 14.13 -14.66 -15.74
C ASN A 92 15.41 -15.11 -15.04
N LYS A 93 15.66 -16.43 -15.06
CA LYS A 93 16.84 -17.02 -14.42
C LYS A 93 18.18 -16.60 -15.05
N THR A 94 18.18 -16.17 -16.31
CA THR A 94 19.41 -15.76 -17.01
C THR A 94 19.84 -14.36 -16.58
N THR A 95 18.91 -13.42 -16.49
CA THR A 95 19.21 -12.04 -16.03
C THR A 95 19.16 -11.90 -14.52
N LYS A 96 18.63 -12.90 -13.81
CA LYS A 96 18.35 -12.90 -12.36
C LYS A 96 17.43 -11.75 -11.93
N THR A 97 16.56 -11.30 -12.83
CA THR A 97 15.61 -10.22 -12.62
C THR A 97 14.24 -10.65 -13.14
N PRO A 98 13.15 -10.02 -12.70
CA PRO A 98 11.86 -10.21 -13.35
C PRO A 98 11.90 -9.74 -14.81
N ASN A 99 11.26 -10.46 -15.73
CA ASN A 99 10.85 -9.90 -17.03
C ASN A 99 9.74 -8.85 -16.80
N TRP A 100 8.80 -9.19 -15.92
CA TRP A 100 7.72 -8.30 -15.47
C TRP A 100 7.21 -8.72 -14.09
N VAL A 101 6.62 -7.78 -13.37
CA VAL A 101 5.84 -7.96 -12.15
C VAL A 101 4.50 -7.28 -12.33
N ALA A 102 3.42 -7.98 -11.98
CA ALA A 102 2.05 -7.53 -12.15
C ALA A 102 1.28 -7.63 -10.83
N TRP A 103 0.53 -6.59 -10.48
CA TRP A 103 -0.35 -6.59 -9.30
C TRP A 103 -1.53 -5.67 -9.48
N HIS A 104 -2.51 -5.84 -8.59
CA HIS A 104 -3.66 -4.97 -8.52
C HIS A 104 -3.70 -4.24 -7.21
N LEU A 105 -3.68 -2.94 -7.35
CA LEU A 105 -3.71 -2.03 -6.25
C LEU A 105 -5.14 -1.57 -6.05
N THR A 106 -5.81 -2.10 -5.02
CA THR A 106 -7.09 -1.55 -4.59
C THR A 106 -6.89 -0.33 -3.71
N LYS A 107 -7.90 0.51 -3.60
CA LYS A 107 -7.95 1.59 -2.60
C LYS A 107 -7.61 1.09 -1.19
N ASN A 108 -8.15 -0.07 -0.80
CA ASN A 108 -7.93 -0.64 0.52
C ASN A 108 -6.46 -1.04 0.75
N HIS A 109 -5.76 -1.53 -0.28
CA HIS A 109 -4.34 -1.88 -0.19
C HIS A 109 -3.44 -0.65 0.07
N THR A 110 -3.89 0.56 -0.26
CA THR A 110 -3.14 1.80 0.00
C THR A 110 -3.13 2.20 1.47
N TYR A 111 -3.96 1.56 2.29
CA TYR A 111 -3.99 1.71 3.73
C TYR A 111 -3.31 0.51 4.42
N GLY A 112 -2.83 0.72 5.63
CA GLY A 112 -2.21 -0.34 6.42
C GLY A 112 -1.13 0.19 7.35
N ARG A 113 -0.86 -0.57 8.41
CA ARG A 113 0.06 -0.17 9.49
C ARG A 113 1.38 -0.93 9.46
N ILE A 114 1.53 -1.90 8.55
CA ILE A 114 2.72 -2.73 8.47
C ILE A 114 3.89 -1.86 8.01
N GLN A 115 4.91 -1.83 8.85
CA GLN A 115 6.15 -1.10 8.64
C GLN A 115 7.13 -1.97 7.87
N ARG A 116 7.84 -1.36 6.93
CA ARG A 116 8.74 -2.08 6.03
C ARG A 116 10.12 -2.32 6.66
N GLU A 117 10.45 -1.54 7.68
CA GLU A 117 11.76 -1.44 8.32
C GLU A 117 12.17 -2.72 9.05
N THR A 118 11.21 -3.59 9.36
CA THR A 118 11.42 -4.89 10.00
C THR A 118 11.79 -6.00 9.02
N TYR A 119 11.71 -5.76 7.70
CA TYR A 119 11.98 -6.76 6.68
C TYR A 119 13.34 -6.52 6.00
N ALA A 120 14.10 -7.59 5.85
CA ALA A 120 15.37 -7.60 5.12
C ALA A 120 15.19 -8.22 3.74
N PHE A 121 15.99 -7.77 2.78
CA PHE A 121 16.06 -8.41 1.47
C PHE A 121 16.69 -9.80 1.60
N ASP A 122 16.11 -10.77 0.89
CA ASP A 122 16.59 -12.14 0.90
C ASP A 122 16.43 -12.83 -0.47
N GLU A 123 17.22 -13.87 -0.69
CA GLU A 123 17.07 -14.75 -1.83
C GLU A 123 15.70 -15.44 -1.83
N ASP A 124 15.22 -15.81 -3.02
CA ASP A 124 13.98 -16.57 -3.13
C ASP A 124 14.26 -18.08 -3.21
N PRO A 125 13.96 -18.86 -2.16
CA PRO A 125 14.21 -20.30 -2.15
C PRO A 125 13.29 -21.08 -3.10
N SER A 126 12.20 -20.49 -3.60
CA SER A 126 11.32 -21.11 -4.61
C SER A 126 11.94 -21.14 -6.01
N VAL A 127 13.04 -20.43 -6.21
CA VAL A 127 13.81 -20.43 -7.46
C VAL A 127 15.09 -21.24 -7.27
N ALA A 128 15.34 -22.18 -8.19
CA ALA A 128 16.57 -22.95 -8.20
C ALA A 128 17.77 -22.08 -8.61
N ALA A 129 18.95 -22.39 -8.07
CA ALA A 129 20.18 -21.74 -8.50
C ALA A 129 20.49 -22.04 -10.00
N PRO A 130 21.08 -21.10 -10.75
CA PRO A 130 21.46 -19.74 -10.32
C PRO A 130 20.24 -18.80 -10.19
N ARG A 131 20.24 -18.02 -9.10
CA ARG A 131 19.24 -16.98 -8.78
C ARG A 131 19.92 -15.70 -8.32
N ALA A 132 19.15 -14.63 -8.16
CA ALA A 132 19.64 -13.40 -7.55
C ALA A 132 20.07 -13.64 -6.10
N THR A 133 21.24 -13.13 -5.73
CA THR A 133 21.76 -13.12 -4.35
C THR A 133 22.07 -11.69 -3.91
N LEU A 134 22.27 -11.47 -2.61
CA LEU A 134 22.65 -10.15 -2.10
C LEU A 134 24.02 -9.70 -2.65
N ASP A 135 24.90 -10.65 -2.96
CA ASP A 135 26.21 -10.37 -3.55
C ASP A 135 26.12 -9.76 -4.95
N ASP A 136 25.06 -10.08 -5.73
CA ASP A 136 24.83 -9.47 -7.05
C ASP A 136 24.62 -7.94 -6.94
N TYR A 137 24.18 -7.45 -5.77
CA TYR A 137 23.92 -6.03 -5.50
C TYR A 137 25.04 -5.35 -4.71
N TYR A 138 25.80 -6.10 -3.91
CA TYR A 138 26.84 -5.57 -3.04
C TYR A 138 27.93 -4.85 -3.85
N ASN A 139 28.21 -3.59 -3.50
CA ASN A 139 29.19 -2.73 -4.18
C ASN A 139 28.94 -2.53 -5.70
N SER A 140 27.73 -2.80 -6.20
CA SER A 140 27.37 -2.66 -7.62
C SER A 140 27.14 -1.22 -8.07
N ARG A 141 27.00 -0.28 -7.12
CA ARG A 141 26.51 1.11 -7.29
C ARG A 141 25.02 1.23 -7.63
N TYR A 142 24.29 0.12 -7.66
CA TYR A 142 22.84 0.09 -7.85
C TYR A 142 22.13 -0.23 -6.53
N ASP A 143 20.95 0.35 -6.37
CA ASP A 143 20.02 0.00 -5.31
C ASP A 143 19.26 -1.29 -5.66
N ARG A 144 18.73 -1.94 -4.62
CA ARG A 144 17.71 -3.00 -4.71
C ARG A 144 16.35 -2.35 -4.92
N GLY A 145 16.05 -2.05 -6.18
CA GLY A 145 14.80 -1.39 -6.59
C GLY A 145 13.64 -2.38 -6.67
N HIS A 146 12.54 -2.07 -5.97
CA HIS A 146 11.34 -2.91 -5.99
C HIS A 146 10.59 -2.72 -7.32
N MET A 147 10.06 -3.81 -7.88
CA MET A 147 9.05 -3.73 -8.94
C MET A 147 7.65 -3.53 -8.35
N CYS A 148 7.16 -4.50 -7.55
CA CYS A 148 5.99 -4.28 -6.69
C CYS A 148 6.47 -3.68 -5.35
N PRO A 149 6.07 -2.45 -4.99
CA PRO A 149 6.63 -1.76 -3.84
C PRO A 149 6.05 -2.25 -2.51
N ALA A 150 6.88 -2.22 -1.46
CA ALA A 150 6.47 -2.47 -0.08
C ALA A 150 5.27 -1.58 0.34
N GLY A 151 5.24 -0.32 -0.14
CA GLY A 151 4.18 0.64 0.18
C GLY A 151 2.78 0.21 -0.28
N ASP A 152 2.68 -0.67 -1.28
CA ASP A 152 1.42 -1.19 -1.83
C ASP A 152 0.93 -2.46 -1.10
N ASN A 153 1.74 -2.96 -0.15
CA ASN A 153 1.52 -4.23 0.54
C ASN A 153 1.39 -4.07 2.06
N LYS A 154 1.07 -2.86 2.55
CA LYS A 154 0.92 -2.55 3.99
C LYS A 154 -0.26 -3.25 4.68
N TRP A 155 -1.10 -3.94 3.91
CA TRP A 155 -2.31 -4.61 4.34
C TRP A 155 -2.09 -6.07 4.76
N SER A 156 -0.94 -6.68 4.42
CA SER A 156 -0.60 -8.06 4.84
C SER A 156 0.89 -8.22 5.11
N GLU A 157 1.24 -8.88 6.22
CA GLU A 157 2.65 -9.12 6.61
C GLU A 157 3.34 -10.06 5.62
N GLU A 158 2.62 -11.08 5.16
CA GLU A 158 3.13 -12.01 4.16
C GLU A 158 3.39 -11.28 2.83
N ALA A 159 2.42 -10.51 2.32
CA ALA A 159 2.58 -9.73 1.09
C ALA A 159 3.74 -8.74 1.21
N MET A 160 3.84 -8.01 2.33
CA MET A 160 4.96 -7.12 2.65
C MET A 160 6.30 -7.86 2.58
N SER A 161 6.43 -8.97 3.31
CA SER A 161 7.67 -9.77 3.34
C SER A 161 8.09 -10.25 1.95
N GLN A 162 7.12 -10.68 1.13
CA GLN A 162 7.36 -11.18 -0.22
C GLN A 162 7.87 -10.08 -1.16
N THR A 163 7.58 -8.80 -0.91
CA THR A 163 8.15 -7.69 -1.71
C THR A 163 9.68 -7.58 -1.57
N PHE A 164 10.26 -8.11 -0.49
CA PHE A 164 11.70 -8.06 -0.22
C PHE A 164 12.47 -9.26 -0.80
N LEU A 165 11.78 -10.24 -1.41
CA LEU A 165 12.43 -11.32 -2.12
C LEU A 165 13.10 -10.80 -3.39
N LEU A 166 14.35 -11.20 -3.65
CA LEU A 166 15.15 -10.68 -4.77
C LEU A 166 14.56 -10.96 -6.15
N THR A 167 13.61 -11.88 -6.29
CA THR A 167 12.84 -12.09 -7.53
C THR A 167 11.93 -10.91 -7.90
N ASN A 168 11.59 -10.05 -6.95
CA ASN A 168 10.85 -8.80 -7.15
C ASN A 168 11.78 -7.59 -7.40
N ILE A 169 13.09 -7.79 -7.39
CA ILE A 169 14.08 -6.71 -7.34
C ILE A 169 14.83 -6.59 -8.67
N CYS A 170 15.04 -5.35 -9.10
CA CYS A 170 15.98 -5.01 -10.17
C CYS A 170 17.07 -4.08 -9.65
N PRO A 171 18.30 -4.14 -10.20
CA PRO A 171 19.29 -3.10 -9.99
C PRO A 171 18.76 -1.77 -10.53
N GLN A 172 18.56 -0.78 -9.66
CA GLN A 172 18.09 0.55 -10.03
C GLN A 172 19.11 1.62 -9.66
N TYR A 173 19.26 2.63 -10.53
CA TYR A 173 20.07 3.79 -10.19
C TYR A 173 19.45 4.52 -9.00
N LEU A 174 20.28 4.95 -8.04
CA LEU A 174 19.83 5.61 -6.81
C LEU A 174 18.83 6.76 -7.06
N GLY A 175 19.15 7.64 -8.02
CA GLY A 175 18.31 8.77 -8.37
C GLY A 175 17.01 8.40 -9.09
N LEU A 176 16.94 7.23 -9.71
CA LEU A 176 15.70 6.69 -10.28
C LEU A 176 14.83 6.13 -9.15
N ASN A 177 15.37 5.21 -8.36
CA ASN A 177 14.67 4.50 -7.29
C ASN A 177 14.06 5.47 -6.26
N LYS A 178 14.84 6.43 -5.77
CA LYS A 178 14.39 7.34 -4.70
C LYS A 178 13.54 8.52 -5.17
N ASN A 179 13.54 8.83 -6.46
CA ASN A 179 12.83 9.99 -7.00
C ASN A 179 11.75 9.53 -7.99
N ALA A 180 12.02 9.61 -9.30
CA ALA A 180 11.00 9.43 -10.34
C ALA A 180 10.25 8.09 -10.25
N TRP A 181 10.91 7.01 -9.82
CA TRP A 181 10.24 5.73 -9.59
C TRP A 181 9.29 5.79 -8.38
N ASN A 182 9.76 6.30 -7.24
CA ASN A 182 8.95 6.50 -6.05
C ASN A 182 7.77 7.48 -6.29
N ASP A 183 7.97 8.54 -7.08
CA ASP A 183 6.90 9.47 -7.46
C ASP A 183 5.81 8.74 -8.26
N LEU A 184 6.20 7.84 -9.17
CA LEU A 184 5.26 7.01 -9.91
C LEU A 184 4.53 6.00 -9.00
N GLU A 185 5.24 5.37 -8.06
CA GLU A 185 4.62 4.48 -7.07
C GLU A 185 3.57 5.23 -6.22
N ILE A 186 3.87 6.47 -5.81
CA ILE A 186 2.91 7.34 -5.11
C ILE A 186 1.71 7.63 -6.01
N GLN A 187 1.95 8.02 -7.26
CA GLN A 187 0.90 8.33 -8.21
C GLN A 187 -0.05 7.13 -8.46
N CYS A 188 0.48 5.90 -8.51
CA CYS A 188 -0.33 4.69 -8.60
C CYS A 188 -1.26 4.53 -7.39
N ARG A 189 -0.78 4.78 -6.17
CA ARG A 189 -1.61 4.77 -4.95
C ARG A 189 -2.68 5.87 -4.98
N ASP A 190 -2.36 7.03 -5.53
CA ASP A 190 -3.32 8.14 -5.68
C ASP A 190 -4.44 7.74 -6.65
N TRP A 191 -4.10 7.15 -7.79
CA TRP A 191 -5.08 6.61 -8.74
C TRP A 191 -5.92 5.49 -8.14
N ALA A 192 -5.34 4.57 -7.36
CA ALA A 192 -6.13 3.53 -6.69
C ALA A 192 -7.14 4.14 -5.69
N ARG A 193 -6.78 5.21 -4.98
CA ARG A 193 -7.69 5.93 -4.08
C ARG A 193 -8.80 6.67 -4.84
N GLU A 194 -8.51 7.19 -6.02
CA GLU A 194 -9.45 7.92 -6.88
C GLU A 194 -10.41 6.99 -7.65
N TYR A 195 -9.87 5.95 -8.30
CA TYR A 195 -10.59 5.06 -9.21
C TYR A 195 -11.00 3.72 -8.59
N ASN A 196 -10.85 3.57 -7.27
CA ASN A 196 -11.02 2.34 -6.48
C ASN A 196 -9.98 1.24 -6.70
N SER A 197 -9.42 1.12 -7.90
CA SER A 197 -8.31 0.22 -8.17
C SER A 197 -7.52 0.58 -9.42
N VAL A 198 -6.29 0.06 -9.51
CA VAL A 198 -5.42 0.14 -10.68
C VAL A 198 -4.71 -1.20 -10.88
N ASP A 199 -4.71 -1.69 -12.12
CA ASP A 199 -3.86 -2.81 -12.55
C ASP A 199 -2.50 -2.28 -13.01
N ILE A 200 -1.43 -2.81 -12.44
CA ILE A 200 -0.07 -2.32 -12.66
C ILE A 200 0.80 -3.46 -13.15
N VAL A 201 1.56 -3.20 -14.21
CA VAL A 201 2.63 -4.08 -14.70
C VAL A 201 3.88 -3.25 -14.91
N CYS A 202 5.00 -3.71 -14.37
CA CYS A 202 6.30 -3.09 -14.60
C CYS A 202 7.41 -4.13 -14.76
N GLY A 203 8.56 -3.71 -15.28
CA GLY A 203 9.72 -4.57 -15.43
C GLY A 203 10.90 -3.82 -16.05
N PRO A 204 12.12 -4.40 -15.99
CA PRO A 204 13.29 -3.84 -16.64
C PRO A 204 13.20 -3.96 -18.16
N VAL A 205 13.79 -2.99 -18.87
CA VAL A 205 13.95 -3.03 -20.32
C VAL A 205 15.44 -3.03 -20.64
N TYR A 206 15.90 -4.08 -21.31
CA TYR A 206 17.26 -4.20 -21.84
C TYR A 206 17.25 -3.76 -23.31
N ARG A 207 18.18 -2.89 -23.70
CA ARG A 207 18.34 -2.39 -25.07
C ARG A 207 19.66 -2.85 -25.66
#